data_AF-A0A955JBY1-F1
#
_entry.id   AF-A0A955JBY1-F1
#
_cell.length_a   1.000
_cell.length_b   1.000
_cell.length_c   1.000
_cell.angle_alpha   90.00
_cell.angle_beta   90.00
_cell.angle_gamma   90.00
#
_symmetry.space_group_name_H-M   'P 1'
#
loop_
_entity.id
_entity.type
_entity.pdbx_description
1 polymer ?
#
loop_
_entity_poly.entity_id
_entity_poly.type
_entity_poly.pdbx_seq_one_letter_code
_entity_poly.pdbx_strand_id
1 'polypeptide(L)'
;FSEVAGGGVSAAEILGGAPLALDPNPNTWTGFSFTTTAGPDVAGGVTLQLAAITGGAPGSMSMVCFDNVSVTIPAPVITYPGSGDDLALASAVGIGSALSNADIKTAFAGDVIRVNVKSPMTTYDFMAYSLVGQLVATASGAGSVPGFPEAHLDLLNPVFFMVNGTLASPLGSFNPLLPNVGSMTHYLTPPGLNGSSLIMQAIISDPGANNAFFAATDAHEIQFN
;
A
#
# COMPACT_ATOMS: atom_id res chain seq x y z
N PHE A 1 -17.05 0.71 14.20
CA PHE A 1 -16.54 2.05 14.55
C PHE A 1 -15.10 2.17 14.07
N SER A 2 -14.73 3.32 13.51
CA SER A 2 -13.33 3.70 13.28
C SER A 2 -12.92 4.67 14.37
N GLU A 3 -11.87 4.35 15.13
CA GLU A 3 -11.47 5.12 16.30
C GLU A 3 -10.30 6.05 15.97
N VAL A 4 -10.34 7.26 16.53
CA VAL A 4 -9.26 8.25 16.44
C VAL A 4 -8.42 8.16 17.71
N ALA A 5 -7.10 8.21 17.57
CA ALA A 5 -6.20 8.29 18.71
C ALA A 5 -6.52 9.54 19.56
N GLY A 6 -6.94 9.37 20.82
CA GLY A 6 -7.38 10.45 21.69
C GLY A 6 -8.87 10.45 22.06
N GLY A 7 -9.64 9.43 21.65
CA GLY A 7 -10.97 9.14 22.20
C GLY A 7 -12.16 9.58 21.35
N GLY A 8 -11.97 9.73 20.04
CA GLY A 8 -13.03 10.06 19.08
C GLY A 8 -13.40 8.89 18.16
N VAL A 9 -14.51 9.04 17.42
CA VAL A 9 -14.94 8.10 16.39
C VAL A 9 -14.97 8.84 15.05
N SER A 10 -14.21 8.36 14.07
CA SER A 10 -14.19 8.92 12.70
C SER A 10 -15.30 8.35 11.81
N ALA A 11 -15.82 7.17 12.14
CA ALA A 11 -17.00 6.57 11.50
C ALA A 11 -17.75 5.61 12.44
N ALA A 12 -19.07 5.71 12.47
CA ALA A 12 -19.96 4.83 13.23
C ALA A 12 -21.11 4.38 12.33
N GLU A 13 -21.16 3.09 11.99
CA GLU A 13 -22.21 2.53 11.14
C GLU A 13 -22.91 1.37 11.85
N ILE A 14 -24.23 1.33 11.75
CA ILE A 14 -25.04 0.16 12.08
C ILE A 14 -25.18 -0.66 10.81
N LEU A 15 -24.37 -1.72 10.72
CA LEU A 15 -24.31 -2.55 9.53
C LEU A 15 -25.65 -3.27 9.30
N GLY A 16 -26.24 -3.07 8.12
CA GLY A 16 -27.52 -3.64 7.73
C GLY A 16 -28.77 -2.91 8.27
N GLY A 17 -28.62 -1.70 8.84
CA GLY A 17 -29.72 -0.80 9.17
C GLY A 17 -30.61 -1.21 10.35
N ALA A 18 -30.52 -2.46 10.82
CA ALA A 18 -31.25 -3.10 11.92
C ALA A 18 -32.80 -3.01 11.87
N PRO A 19 -33.52 -4.03 12.37
CA PRO A 19 -33.02 -5.33 12.83
C PRO A 19 -32.68 -6.27 11.65
N LEU A 20 -31.62 -7.05 11.80
CA LEU A 20 -31.33 -8.14 10.86
C LEU A 20 -32.32 -9.29 11.11
N ALA A 21 -32.96 -9.78 10.06
CA ALA A 21 -33.88 -10.90 10.15
C ALA A 21 -33.10 -12.21 10.37
N LEU A 22 -33.35 -12.88 11.50
CA LEU A 22 -32.80 -14.19 11.82
C LEU A 22 -33.78 -15.29 11.40
N ASP A 23 -33.26 -16.48 11.10
CA ASP A 23 -34.07 -17.68 10.99
C ASP A 23 -34.68 -18.04 12.37
N PRO A 24 -36.00 -18.27 12.47
CA PRO A 24 -36.65 -18.62 13.74
C PRO A 24 -36.30 -20.02 14.25
N ASN A 25 -35.70 -20.89 13.43
CA ASN A 25 -35.21 -22.20 13.85
C ASN A 25 -33.86 -22.07 14.56
N PRO A 26 -33.76 -22.45 15.85
CA PRO A 26 -32.53 -22.28 16.64
C PRO A 26 -31.36 -23.17 16.17
N ASN A 27 -31.58 -24.10 15.25
CA ASN A 27 -30.54 -24.96 14.70
C ASN A 27 -30.03 -24.47 13.33
N THR A 28 -30.56 -23.37 12.80
CA THR A 28 -30.15 -22.79 11.52
C THR A 28 -29.21 -21.60 11.73
N TRP A 29 -28.00 -21.68 11.18
CA TRP A 29 -27.08 -20.54 11.15
C TRP A 29 -27.42 -19.60 9.98
N THR A 30 -27.54 -18.30 10.26
CA THR A 30 -27.75 -17.27 9.24
C THR A 30 -26.46 -16.46 9.05
N GLY A 31 -25.93 -16.42 7.82
CA GLY A 31 -24.73 -15.66 7.48
C GLY A 31 -25.05 -14.23 7.10
N PHE A 32 -24.24 -13.28 7.58
CA PHE A 32 -24.30 -11.87 7.19
C PHE A 32 -22.94 -11.40 6.70
N SER A 33 -22.94 -10.58 5.66
CA SER A 33 -21.74 -9.93 5.15
C SER A 33 -22.05 -8.47 4.86
N PHE A 34 -21.16 -7.60 5.30
CA PHE A 34 -21.28 -6.16 5.15
C PHE A 34 -19.96 -5.58 4.66
N THR A 35 -20.05 -4.55 3.84
CA THR A 35 -18.90 -3.76 3.44
C THR A 35 -19.14 -2.33 3.89
N THR A 36 -18.16 -1.75 4.56
CA THR A 36 -18.16 -0.36 5.01
C THR A 36 -16.79 0.24 4.73
N THR A 37 -16.75 1.57 4.62
CA THR A 37 -15.53 2.34 4.47
C THR A 37 -15.14 2.88 5.84
N ALA A 38 -13.93 2.56 6.30
CA ALA A 38 -13.41 3.15 7.52
C ALA A 38 -13.21 4.66 7.34
N GLY A 39 -13.28 5.43 8.44
CA GLY A 39 -13.03 6.87 8.38
C GLY A 39 -11.61 7.20 7.88
N PRO A 40 -11.35 8.46 7.51
CA PRO A 40 -10.03 8.89 7.01
C PRO A 40 -8.90 8.70 8.03
N ASP A 41 -9.24 8.57 9.31
CA ASP A 41 -8.32 8.26 10.40
C ASP A 41 -8.82 7.03 11.18
N VAL A 42 -7.99 5.99 11.21
CA VAL A 42 -8.19 4.74 11.94
C VAL A 42 -7.02 4.47 12.90
N ALA A 43 -6.25 5.50 13.29
CA ALA A 43 -5.09 5.34 14.15
C ALA A 43 -5.44 4.76 15.53
N GLY A 44 -6.69 4.92 15.99
CA GLY A 44 -7.22 4.26 17.19
C GLY A 44 -7.69 2.83 16.96
N GLY A 45 -7.84 2.40 15.70
CA GLY A 45 -8.24 1.05 15.32
C GLY A 45 -9.66 0.96 14.74
N VAL A 46 -10.11 -0.28 14.53
CA VAL A 46 -11.45 -0.62 14.08
C VAL A 46 -12.12 -1.49 15.15
N THR A 47 -13.28 -1.06 15.62
CA THR A 47 -14.06 -1.78 16.63
C THR A 47 -15.34 -2.35 16.02
N LEU A 48 -15.55 -3.67 16.19
CA LEU A 48 -16.79 -4.37 15.89
C LEU A 48 -17.59 -4.55 17.17
N GLN A 49 -18.85 -4.10 17.17
CA GLN A 49 -19.78 -4.29 18.29
C GLN A 49 -20.91 -5.21 17.86
N LEU A 50 -21.15 -6.26 18.64
CA LEU A 50 -22.26 -7.20 18.48
C LEU A 50 -23.18 -7.05 19.69
N ALA A 51 -24.48 -6.85 19.46
CA ALA A 51 -25.45 -6.63 20.52
C ALA A 51 -26.66 -7.55 20.36
N ALA A 52 -26.97 -8.31 21.41
CA ALA A 52 -28.22 -9.06 21.54
C ALA A 52 -29.18 -8.23 22.42
N ILE A 53 -30.00 -7.40 21.78
CA ILE A 53 -30.94 -6.51 22.48
C ILE A 53 -32.30 -7.19 22.55
N THR A 54 -32.94 -7.12 23.71
CA THR A 54 -34.31 -7.60 23.93
C THR A 54 -35.26 -6.41 24.10
N GLY A 55 -36.54 -6.60 23.81
CA GLY A 55 -37.56 -5.56 24.00
C GLY A 55 -37.82 -5.27 25.48
N GLY A 56 -38.45 -4.13 25.79
CA GLY A 56 -38.73 -3.72 27.18
C GLY A 56 -39.87 -4.48 27.89
N ALA A 57 -40.42 -5.54 27.29
CA ALA A 57 -41.54 -6.28 27.87
C ALA A 57 -41.07 -7.17 29.06
N PRO A 58 -41.85 -7.31 30.14
CA PRO A 58 -41.53 -8.22 31.23
C PRO A 58 -41.31 -9.65 30.73
N GLY A 59 -40.18 -10.25 31.11
CA GLY A 59 -39.80 -11.60 30.69
C GLY A 59 -39.17 -11.69 29.28
N SER A 60 -38.97 -10.57 28.59
CA SER A 60 -38.28 -10.54 27.31
C SER A 60 -36.80 -10.93 27.50
N MET A 61 -36.34 -11.91 26.74
CA MET A 61 -34.95 -12.36 26.71
C MET A 61 -34.47 -12.49 25.27
N SER A 62 -33.18 -12.22 25.05
CA SER A 62 -32.50 -12.43 23.78
C SER A 62 -31.32 -13.36 24.02
N MET A 63 -31.28 -14.47 23.29
CA MET A 63 -30.15 -15.40 23.27
C MET A 63 -29.69 -15.52 21.82
N VAL A 64 -28.51 -14.97 21.54
CA VAL A 64 -27.92 -14.94 20.20
C VAL A 64 -26.51 -15.50 20.30
N CYS A 65 -26.18 -16.40 19.38
CA CYS A 65 -24.84 -16.94 19.23
C CYS A 65 -24.21 -16.35 17.96
N PHE A 66 -22.94 -15.95 18.05
CA PHE A 66 -22.15 -15.46 16.93
C PHE A 66 -21.01 -16.45 16.69
N ASP A 67 -20.74 -16.77 15.44
CA ASP A 67 -19.65 -17.65 15.05
C ASP A 67 -19.04 -17.19 13.72
N ASN A 68 -17.81 -17.62 13.45
CA ASN A 68 -17.05 -17.34 12.24
C ASN A 68 -16.97 -15.85 11.89
N VAL A 69 -16.80 -15.01 12.91
CA VAL A 69 -16.68 -13.55 12.75
C VAL A 69 -15.30 -13.22 12.20
N SER A 70 -15.27 -12.65 10.99
CA SER A 70 -14.04 -12.18 10.36
C SER A 70 -14.17 -10.73 9.93
N VAL A 71 -13.12 -9.94 10.15
CA VAL A 71 -12.96 -8.61 9.58
C VAL A 71 -11.78 -8.65 8.62
N THR A 72 -12.05 -8.36 7.35
CA THR A 72 -11.03 -8.33 6.30
C THR A 72 -10.91 -6.92 5.77
N ILE A 73 -9.67 -6.42 5.71
CA ILE A 73 -9.34 -5.23 4.94
C ILE A 73 -8.86 -5.76 3.58
N PRO A 74 -9.49 -5.38 2.46
CA PRO A 74 -8.96 -5.77 1.15
C PRO A 74 -7.52 -5.29 1.04
N ALA A 75 -6.66 -6.10 0.43
CA ALA A 75 -5.31 -5.66 0.11
C ALA A 75 -5.41 -4.35 -0.69
N PRO A 76 -4.48 -3.40 -0.50
CA PRO A 76 -4.41 -2.22 -1.36
C PRO A 76 -4.43 -2.69 -2.81
N VAL A 77 -5.30 -2.09 -3.63
CA VAL A 77 -5.24 -2.30 -5.07
C VAL A 77 -3.90 -1.75 -5.52
N ILE A 78 -3.07 -2.61 -6.13
CA ILE A 78 -1.82 -2.21 -6.74
C ILE A 78 -2.20 -1.43 -8.01
N THR A 79 -2.05 -0.12 -7.95
CA THR A 79 -2.35 0.80 -9.06
C THR A 79 -1.33 0.64 -10.18
N TYR A 80 -0.08 0.30 -9.84
CA TYR A 80 1.03 0.25 -10.78
C TYR A 80 1.75 -1.11 -10.73
N PRO A 81 1.15 -2.19 -11.28
CA PRO A 81 1.69 -3.54 -11.18
C PRO A 81 2.98 -3.69 -11.98
N GLY A 82 3.97 -4.35 -11.39
CA GLY A 82 5.23 -4.70 -12.03
C GLY A 82 5.13 -5.98 -12.88
N SER A 83 6.29 -6.59 -13.10
CA SER A 83 6.46 -7.82 -13.90
C SER A 83 5.95 -9.10 -13.21
N GLY A 84 5.70 -9.05 -11.90
CA GLY A 84 5.38 -10.23 -11.09
C GLY A 84 6.56 -11.18 -10.83
N ASP A 85 7.77 -10.79 -11.24
CA ASP A 85 9.01 -11.51 -10.94
C ASP A 85 9.40 -11.41 -9.45
N ASP A 86 10.44 -12.15 -9.04
CA ASP A 86 10.99 -12.17 -7.67
C ASP A 86 11.79 -10.90 -7.30
N LEU A 87 11.20 -9.74 -7.57
CA LEU A 87 11.75 -8.42 -7.27
C LEU A 87 10.66 -7.58 -6.61
N ALA A 88 10.92 -7.09 -5.40
CA ALA A 88 9.96 -6.34 -4.60
C ALA A 88 10.50 -4.96 -4.20
N LEU A 89 9.63 -3.96 -4.30
CA LEU A 89 9.83 -2.63 -3.75
C LEU A 89 8.95 -2.50 -2.49
N ALA A 90 9.53 -2.00 -1.41
CA ALA A 90 8.78 -1.56 -0.25
C ALA A 90 9.17 -0.11 0.04
N SER A 91 8.21 0.73 0.43
CA SER A 91 8.52 2.10 0.84
C SER A 91 7.80 2.49 2.13
N ALA A 92 8.30 3.54 2.77
CA ALA A 92 7.70 4.17 3.94
C ALA A 92 7.96 5.67 3.90
N VAL A 93 7.04 6.47 4.43
CA VAL A 93 7.21 7.92 4.62
C VAL A 93 7.20 8.24 6.10
N GLY A 94 8.14 9.08 6.54
CA GLY A 94 8.32 9.46 7.93
C GLY A 94 9.30 8.55 8.68
N ILE A 95 9.83 9.05 9.79
CA ILE A 95 10.75 8.32 10.66
C ILE A 95 9.95 7.30 11.47
N GLY A 96 10.38 6.04 11.48
CA GLY A 96 9.75 4.97 12.28
C GLY A 96 8.58 4.24 11.62
N SER A 97 8.00 4.78 10.54
CA SER A 97 6.96 4.09 9.75
C SER A 97 7.42 2.71 9.25
N ALA A 98 6.53 1.73 9.24
CA ALA A 98 6.84 0.41 8.69
C ALA A 98 6.96 0.46 7.16
N LEU A 99 7.90 -0.29 6.60
CA LEU A 99 7.95 -0.52 5.16
C LEU A 99 6.70 -1.30 4.73
N SER A 100 6.07 -0.85 3.65
CA SER A 100 4.92 -1.53 3.07
C SER A 100 4.97 -1.53 1.55
N ASN A 101 4.30 -2.52 0.97
CA ASN A 101 4.04 -2.64 -0.47
C ASN A 101 2.81 -1.81 -0.89
N ALA A 102 2.39 -0.83 -0.09
CA ALA A 102 1.30 0.05 -0.49
C ALA A 102 1.80 1.00 -1.58
N ASP A 103 1.13 1.02 -2.73
CA ASP A 103 1.57 1.80 -3.89
C ASP A 103 1.56 3.30 -3.62
N ILE A 104 0.52 3.83 -2.98
CA ILE A 104 0.35 5.28 -2.82
C ILE A 104 0.60 5.69 -1.38
N LYS A 105 1.46 6.69 -1.18
CA LYS A 105 1.76 7.29 0.14
C LYS A 105 1.82 8.80 0.03
N THR A 106 1.57 9.48 1.14
CA THR A 106 1.69 10.95 1.24
C THR A 106 2.96 11.34 1.97
N ALA A 107 3.68 12.35 1.48
CA ALA A 107 4.84 12.94 2.12
C ALA A 107 4.73 14.46 2.21
N PHE A 108 5.20 15.01 3.32
CA PHE A 108 5.33 16.45 3.55
C PHE A 108 6.79 16.88 3.44
N ALA A 109 7.02 18.18 3.24
CA ALA A 109 8.36 18.75 3.25
C ALA A 109 9.10 18.41 4.57
N GLY A 110 10.31 17.87 4.45
CA GLY A 110 11.12 17.42 5.59
C GLY A 110 10.90 15.97 6.01
N ASP A 111 9.91 15.26 5.45
CA ASP A 111 9.77 13.82 5.68
C ASP A 111 10.95 13.03 5.10
N VAL A 112 11.21 11.86 5.70
CA VAL A 112 12.16 10.88 5.15
C VAL A 112 11.40 9.78 4.44
N ILE A 113 11.61 9.66 3.13
CA ILE A 113 11.15 8.53 2.32
C ILE A 113 12.20 7.43 2.44
N ARG A 114 11.80 6.26 2.91
CA ARG A 114 12.64 5.06 2.93
C ARG A 114 12.16 4.12 1.85
N VAL A 115 13.09 3.58 1.09
CA VAL A 115 12.85 2.64 0.00
C VAL A 115 13.72 1.42 0.21
N ASN A 116 13.13 0.25 0.10
CA ASN A 116 13.81 -1.02 0.19
C ASN A 116 13.52 -1.85 -1.06
N VAL A 117 14.56 -2.20 -1.80
CA VAL A 117 14.49 -3.15 -2.92
C VAL A 117 15.02 -4.48 -2.42
N LYS A 118 14.31 -5.59 -2.70
CA LYS A 118 14.78 -6.94 -2.34
C LYS A 118 14.32 -7.98 -3.35
N SER A 119 14.99 -9.13 -3.35
CA SER A 119 14.55 -10.34 -4.05
C SER A 119 14.06 -11.36 -3.00
N PRO A 120 12.76 -11.46 -2.71
CA PRO A 120 12.23 -12.29 -1.63
C PRO A 120 12.64 -13.77 -1.67
N MET A 121 12.76 -14.34 -2.86
CA MET A 121 13.17 -15.73 -3.10
C MET A 121 14.63 -15.82 -3.55
N THR A 122 15.40 -14.74 -3.40
CA THR A 122 16.85 -14.64 -3.70
C THR A 122 17.23 -14.83 -5.17
N THR A 123 16.26 -14.82 -6.10
CA THR A 123 16.50 -15.03 -7.53
C THR A 123 17.46 -14.00 -8.12
N TYR A 124 17.31 -12.74 -7.70
CA TYR A 124 18.10 -11.61 -8.19
C TYR A 124 19.15 -11.13 -7.18
N ASP A 125 19.51 -11.97 -6.21
CA ASP A 125 20.62 -11.66 -5.31
C ASP A 125 21.91 -11.45 -6.10
N PHE A 126 22.64 -10.41 -5.73
CA PHE A 126 23.86 -9.96 -6.38
C PHE A 126 23.68 -9.56 -7.87
N MET A 127 22.46 -9.33 -8.34
CA MET A 127 22.21 -8.76 -9.67
C MET A 127 22.23 -7.24 -9.61
N ALA A 128 22.68 -6.61 -10.69
CA ALA A 128 22.64 -5.16 -10.82
C ALA A 128 21.18 -4.68 -10.95
N TYR A 129 20.80 -3.72 -10.11
CA TYR A 129 19.48 -3.13 -10.14
C TYR A 129 19.54 -1.61 -10.28
N SER A 130 18.53 -1.05 -10.91
CA SER A 130 18.32 0.40 -11.02
C SER A 130 17.03 0.77 -10.30
N LEU A 131 17.12 1.62 -9.27
CA LEU A 131 15.96 2.30 -8.70
C LEU A 131 15.78 3.62 -9.46
N VAL A 132 14.70 3.70 -10.22
CA VAL A 132 14.34 4.87 -11.02
C VAL A 132 13.16 5.59 -10.38
N GLY A 133 13.12 6.91 -10.53
CA GLY A 133 12.00 7.73 -10.10
C GLY A 133 11.66 8.81 -11.11
N GLN A 134 10.38 9.19 -11.17
CA GLN A 134 9.88 10.25 -12.03
C GLN A 134 8.93 11.17 -11.27
N LEU A 135 9.10 12.48 -11.42
CA LEU A 135 8.13 13.45 -10.93
C LEU A 135 7.01 13.66 -11.96
N VAL A 136 5.77 13.56 -11.51
CA VAL A 136 4.55 13.80 -12.29
C VAL A 136 3.61 14.72 -11.52
N ALA A 137 2.61 15.31 -12.20
CA ALA A 137 1.54 16.00 -11.50
C ALA A 137 0.68 14.98 -10.73
N THR A 138 0.31 15.26 -9.48
CA THR A 138 -0.56 14.36 -8.73
C THR A 138 -1.87 14.13 -9.49
N ALA A 139 -2.34 12.88 -9.51
CA ALA A 139 -3.50 12.40 -10.28
C ALA A 139 -3.32 12.25 -11.81
N SER A 140 -2.16 12.57 -12.40
CA SER A 140 -1.91 12.19 -13.80
C SER A 140 -1.69 10.69 -13.99
N GLY A 141 -1.35 9.98 -12.90
CA GLY A 141 -0.87 8.61 -12.94
C GLY A 141 0.55 8.51 -13.51
N ALA A 142 1.10 7.30 -13.50
CA ALA A 142 2.32 6.97 -14.21
C ALA A 142 2.05 6.75 -15.70
N GLY A 143 2.99 7.14 -16.56
CA GLY A 143 3.01 6.68 -17.94
C GLY A 143 3.39 5.20 -18.03
N SER A 144 3.23 4.61 -19.20
CA SER A 144 3.76 3.26 -19.48
C SER A 144 4.75 3.32 -20.63
N VAL A 145 5.77 2.47 -20.57
CA VAL A 145 6.70 2.31 -21.67
C VAL A 145 6.06 1.45 -22.76
N PRO A 146 6.01 1.90 -24.04
CA PRO A 146 5.47 1.08 -25.13
C PRO A 146 6.17 -0.27 -25.24
N GLY A 147 5.38 -1.35 -25.22
CA GLY A 147 5.89 -2.73 -25.25
C GLY A 147 6.27 -3.31 -23.89
N PHE A 148 6.21 -2.51 -22.83
CA PHE A 148 6.56 -2.89 -21.46
C PHE A 148 5.53 -2.31 -20.47
N PRO A 149 4.29 -2.85 -20.44
CA PRO A 149 3.22 -2.36 -19.56
C PRO A 149 3.54 -2.41 -18.07
N GLU A 150 4.50 -3.26 -17.68
CA GLU A 150 5.05 -3.38 -16.34
C GLU A 150 5.99 -2.23 -15.94
N ALA A 151 6.45 -1.41 -16.89
CA ALA A 151 7.33 -0.27 -16.63
C ALA A 151 6.53 1.03 -16.57
N HIS A 152 6.36 1.56 -15.36
CA HIS A 152 5.52 2.73 -15.05
C HIS A 152 6.33 4.02 -15.13
N LEU A 153 6.85 4.29 -16.32
CA LEU A 153 7.69 5.44 -16.63
C LEU A 153 7.15 6.15 -17.87
N ASP A 154 7.02 7.47 -17.80
CA ASP A 154 6.73 8.29 -18.97
C ASP A 154 8.02 8.78 -19.63
N LEU A 155 8.45 8.07 -20.67
CA LEU A 155 9.64 8.39 -21.46
C LEU A 155 9.56 9.74 -22.20
N LEU A 156 8.37 10.34 -22.32
CA LEU A 156 8.20 11.63 -22.98
C LEU A 156 8.35 12.81 -22.01
N ASN A 157 8.27 12.58 -20.70
CA ASN A 157 8.44 13.59 -19.66
C ASN A 157 9.74 13.35 -18.86
N PRO A 158 10.86 13.97 -19.26
CA PRO A 158 12.21 13.49 -18.93
C PRO A 158 12.72 13.81 -17.52
N VAL A 159 11.84 14.13 -16.56
CA VAL A 159 12.28 14.38 -15.18
C VAL A 159 12.51 13.04 -14.48
N PHE A 160 13.59 12.37 -14.90
CA PHE A 160 14.06 11.11 -14.35
C PHE A 160 15.14 11.35 -13.30
N PHE A 161 15.02 10.63 -12.19
CA PHE A 161 16.03 10.55 -11.16
C PHE A 161 16.49 9.11 -11.07
N MET A 162 17.79 8.87 -11.20
CA MET A 162 18.38 7.62 -10.72
C MET A 162 18.69 7.80 -9.25
N VAL A 163 17.99 7.06 -8.39
CA VAL A 163 17.85 7.47 -6.99
C VAL A 163 18.94 6.89 -6.07
N ASN A 164 20.02 6.35 -6.62
CA ASN A 164 20.99 5.59 -5.82
C ASN A 164 22.14 6.46 -5.24
N GLY A 165 22.18 6.55 -3.91
CA GLY A 165 22.87 7.60 -3.16
C GLY A 165 24.16 7.22 -2.43
N THR A 166 25.27 6.97 -3.13
CA THR A 166 26.60 7.07 -2.49
C THR A 166 27.62 7.96 -3.20
N LEU A 167 27.31 8.51 -4.39
CA LEU A 167 28.10 9.60 -5.00
C LEU A 167 27.21 10.67 -5.61
N ALA A 168 27.60 11.94 -5.41
CA ALA A 168 26.99 13.12 -6.01
C ALA A 168 27.23 13.12 -7.53
N SER A 169 26.38 12.39 -8.24
CA SER A 169 26.24 12.42 -9.68
C SER A 169 24.79 12.81 -9.97
N PRO A 170 24.51 13.57 -11.05
CA PRO A 170 23.13 13.77 -11.53
C PRO A 170 22.40 12.45 -11.86
N LEU A 171 23.14 11.33 -11.88
CA LEU A 171 22.67 9.96 -12.10
C LEU A 171 22.96 9.02 -10.92
N GLY A 172 23.37 9.52 -9.75
CA GLY A 172 23.74 8.70 -8.60
C GLY A 172 24.89 7.71 -8.88
N SER A 173 25.32 6.98 -7.85
CA SER A 173 26.21 5.83 -8.02
C SER A 173 25.36 4.58 -8.21
N PHE A 174 25.61 3.80 -9.27
CA PHE A 174 25.09 2.44 -9.34
C PHE A 174 25.57 1.67 -8.10
N ASN A 175 24.64 1.28 -7.21
CA ASN A 175 24.91 0.19 -6.28
C ASN A 175 24.86 -1.08 -7.14
N PRO A 176 26.01 -1.69 -7.46
CA PRO A 176 26.10 -2.57 -8.61
C PRO A 176 25.41 -3.91 -8.38
N LEU A 177 25.04 -4.24 -7.14
CA LEU A 177 24.52 -5.56 -6.77
C LEU A 177 23.45 -5.42 -5.69
N LEU A 178 22.33 -6.08 -5.86
CA LEU A 178 21.28 -6.22 -4.86
C LEU A 178 21.78 -7.17 -3.75
N PRO A 179 22.01 -6.71 -2.50
CA PRO A 179 22.41 -7.62 -1.43
C PRO A 179 21.29 -8.62 -1.10
N ASN A 180 21.64 -9.78 -0.57
CA ASN A 180 20.69 -10.82 -0.16
C ASN A 180 19.63 -10.33 0.85
N VAL A 181 20.01 -9.37 1.71
CA VAL A 181 19.09 -8.73 2.67
C VAL A 181 18.25 -7.60 2.05
N GLY A 182 18.42 -7.33 0.76
CA GLY A 182 17.92 -6.14 0.08
C GLY A 182 18.83 -4.92 0.22
N SER A 183 18.43 -3.84 -0.44
CA SER A 183 19.10 -2.55 -0.41
C SER A 183 18.14 -1.47 0.07
N MET A 184 18.57 -0.70 1.05
CA MET A 184 17.78 0.38 1.65
C MET A 184 18.36 1.74 1.26
N THR A 185 17.50 2.65 0.80
CA THR A 185 17.88 4.03 0.45
C THR A 185 16.88 5.02 1.05
N HIS A 186 17.39 6.17 1.46
CA HIS A 186 16.64 7.18 2.20
C HIS A 186 16.69 8.50 1.43
N TYR A 187 15.57 9.19 1.33
CA TYR A 187 15.45 10.50 0.67
C TYR A 187 14.76 11.48 1.60
N LEU A 188 15.26 12.71 1.62
CA LEU A 188 14.58 13.80 2.29
C LEU A 188 13.63 14.47 1.29
N THR A 189 12.36 14.62 1.66
CA THR A 189 11.38 15.34 0.86
C THR A 189 11.70 16.84 0.86
N PRO A 190 12.06 17.43 -0.30
CA PRO A 190 12.36 18.86 -0.36
C PRO A 190 11.06 19.69 -0.27
N PRO A 191 11.13 20.95 0.19
CA PRO A 191 10.01 21.87 0.08
C PRO A 191 9.69 22.21 -1.39
N GLY A 192 8.45 22.60 -1.67
CA GLY A 192 8.04 23.12 -2.98
C GLY A 192 7.53 22.07 -3.98
N LEU A 193 7.29 20.83 -3.55
CA LEU A 193 6.75 19.76 -4.40
C LEU A 193 5.22 19.56 -4.29
N ASN A 194 4.51 20.40 -3.51
CA ASN A 194 3.07 20.25 -3.32
C ASN A 194 2.33 20.17 -4.67
N GLY A 195 1.47 19.17 -4.82
CA GLY A 195 0.72 18.90 -6.05
C GLY A 195 1.48 18.08 -7.09
N SER A 196 2.71 17.66 -6.77
CA SER A 196 3.47 16.67 -7.54
C SER A 196 3.48 15.32 -6.84
N SER A 197 3.76 14.27 -7.61
CA SER A 197 3.97 12.91 -7.11
C SER A 197 5.29 12.35 -7.67
N LEU A 198 6.01 11.59 -6.85
CA LEU A 198 7.17 10.81 -7.28
C LEU A 198 6.75 9.36 -7.48
N ILE A 199 6.77 8.89 -8.73
CA ILE A 199 6.64 7.47 -9.06
C ILE A 199 8.02 6.84 -8.97
N MET A 200 8.18 5.73 -8.26
CA MET A 200 9.44 4.98 -8.13
C MET A 200 9.27 3.52 -8.49
N GLN A 201 10.26 2.96 -9.17
CA GLN A 201 10.26 1.55 -9.55
C GLN A 201 11.69 1.02 -9.57
N ALA A 202 11.90 -0.25 -9.18
CA ALA A 202 13.19 -0.91 -9.35
C ALA A 202 13.15 -1.87 -10.53
N ILE A 203 14.23 -1.88 -11.31
CA ILE A 203 14.39 -2.69 -12.53
C ILE A 203 15.70 -3.46 -12.46
N ILE A 204 15.68 -4.74 -12.87
CA ILE A 204 16.85 -5.59 -13.07
C ILE A 204 16.80 -6.14 -14.48
N SER A 205 17.82 -5.88 -15.30
CA SER A 205 17.97 -6.51 -16.61
C SER A 205 18.49 -7.94 -16.44
N ASP A 206 17.64 -8.93 -16.70
CA ASP A 206 17.98 -10.35 -16.63
C ASP A 206 17.20 -11.13 -17.71
N PRO A 207 17.88 -11.88 -18.60
CA PRO A 207 17.22 -12.82 -19.50
C PRO A 207 16.37 -13.88 -18.79
N GLY A 208 16.59 -14.12 -17.50
CA GLY A 208 15.79 -15.02 -16.65
C GLY A 208 14.44 -14.46 -16.20
N ALA A 209 14.16 -13.17 -16.41
CA ALA A 209 12.88 -12.56 -16.07
C ALA A 209 11.73 -13.11 -16.92
N ASN A 210 10.49 -12.99 -16.44
CA ASN A 210 9.30 -13.53 -17.12
C ASN A 210 9.11 -13.00 -18.56
N ASN A 211 9.53 -11.76 -18.83
CA ASN A 211 9.47 -11.15 -20.17
C ASN A 211 10.75 -11.40 -21.01
N ALA A 212 11.75 -12.11 -20.47
CA ALA A 212 13.08 -12.36 -21.04
C ALA A 212 13.96 -11.12 -21.28
N PHE A 213 13.60 -9.96 -20.71
CA PHE A 213 14.36 -8.71 -20.82
C PHE A 213 14.75 -8.15 -19.45
N PHE A 214 13.78 -7.99 -18.55
CA PHE A 214 13.99 -7.41 -17.23
C PHE A 214 12.87 -7.77 -16.25
N ALA A 215 13.20 -7.79 -14.96
CA ALA A 215 12.24 -7.79 -13.87
C ALA A 215 12.00 -6.36 -13.39
N ALA A 216 10.74 -6.01 -13.16
CA ALA A 216 10.31 -4.74 -12.57
C ALA A 216 9.43 -4.98 -11.34
N THR A 217 9.66 -4.20 -10.29
CA THR A 217 8.79 -4.19 -9.09
C THR A 217 7.44 -3.57 -9.41
N ASP A 218 6.45 -3.73 -8.53
CA ASP A 218 5.33 -2.78 -8.47
C ASP A 218 5.90 -1.35 -8.25
N ALA A 219 5.29 -0.35 -8.88
CA ALA A 219 5.72 1.04 -8.73
C ALA A 219 5.02 1.70 -7.55
N HIS A 220 5.77 2.53 -6.82
CA HIS A 220 5.26 3.26 -5.67
C HIS A 220 5.14 4.75 -5.99
N GLU A 221 3.97 5.34 -5.75
CA GLU A 221 3.68 6.77 -5.83
C GLU A 221 3.79 7.43 -4.45
N ILE A 222 4.64 8.45 -4.36
CA ILE A 222 4.72 9.34 -3.20
C ILE A 222 4.12 10.70 -3.58
N GLN A 223 2.94 10.99 -3.06
CA GLN A 223 2.22 12.25 -3.25
C GLN A 223 2.78 13.31 -2.29
N PHE A 224 3.23 14.43 -2.83
CA PHE A 224 3.74 15.53 -2.03
C PHE A 224 2.62 16.52 -1.71
N ASN A 225 2.42 16.77 -0.42
CA ASN A 225 1.43 17.72 0.12
C ASN A 225 2.08 18.80 0.99
#